data_AF-A0A9P0KLW1-F1
#
_entry.id   AF-A0A9P0KLW1-F1
#
_cell.length_a   1.000
_cell.length_b   1.000
_cell.length_c   1.000
_cell.angle_alpha   90.00
_cell.angle_beta   90.00
_cell.angle_gamma   90.00
#
_symmetry.space_group_name_H-M   'P 1'
#
loop_
_entity.id
_entity.type
_entity.pdbx_description
1 polymer ?
#
loop_
_entity_poly.entity_id
_entity_poly.type
_entity_poly.pdbx_seq_one_letter_code
_entity_poly.pdbx_strand_id
1 'polypeptide(L)'
;MQHPVMDVPTAKGKMKMRMENQMVRKREREFQHDQMWNNAKKYYEHWQQTNTKLDSWTSPRYYQDNNKLMEDIKKKREKEEQLEKRREKLRRLYEEDRKTYDIELMIYKTKPKTPVGKVDSIPTEVLKEVNSEFKLREQDRKRHEAELQLYHQWRINNPIIRQYESKYQHKDSKLSWLDQQIEKRMQKEREEEEMKQLLKEKEEKFRKHEEEEQNFEKFVQERKQRLKECLELHMKELHEKEEAYKELKMEEIEENKHQLVLANLEEEYKKEEIRRATIECALYNVKQHKMKLKQKAHEIQESLANEVMLINRLKELELQEMLDSETKRMEVRESFDKYFAMTKEHQDLERRTEEHLKCLFDSEAKAVYEKQQEVWKMEETIRANLFKKVMDTLKSQIEEKVARNKERQKQIEKDKIEMMRKIQEYNQEVDKLAKEEEEKKHTAKEMIDDDVMLNTLTKKHQENIRLKEINEQLDRIKKEEERLQEEILKMQRK
;
A
#
# COMPACT_ATOMS: atom_id res chain seq x y z
N MET A 1 -49.20 65.80 12.80
CA MET A 1 -49.79 64.59 13.40
C MET A 1 -49.78 63.49 12.37
N GLN A 2 -49.01 62.42 12.60
CA GLN A 2 -49.27 61.01 12.23
C GLN A 2 -47.95 60.25 12.41
N HIS A 3 -47.77 59.68 13.61
CA HIS A 3 -46.74 58.67 13.86
C HIS A 3 -47.27 57.32 13.35
N PRO A 4 -46.45 56.49 12.67
CA PRO A 4 -46.89 55.19 12.23
C PRO A 4 -47.04 54.26 13.44
N VAL A 5 -48.23 53.70 13.58
CA VAL A 5 -48.56 52.67 14.56
C VAL A 5 -47.74 51.43 14.22
N MET A 6 -46.79 51.09 15.08
CA MET A 6 -46.03 49.85 14.99
C MET A 6 -46.93 48.69 15.44
N ASP A 7 -47.39 47.89 14.48
CA ASP A 7 -48.16 46.67 14.73
C ASP A 7 -47.36 45.72 15.62
N VAL A 8 -47.87 45.47 16.82
CA VAL A 8 -47.29 44.52 17.78
C VAL A 8 -47.65 43.10 17.32
N PRO A 9 -46.67 42.22 17.01
CA PRO A 9 -46.97 40.90 16.47
C PRO A 9 -47.71 40.02 17.48
N THR A 10 -48.83 39.43 17.05
CA THR A 10 -49.56 38.40 17.79
C THR A 10 -48.66 37.20 18.12
N ALA A 11 -48.99 36.45 19.18
CA ALA A 11 -48.17 35.33 19.67
C ALA A 11 -47.82 34.29 18.60
N LYS A 12 -48.74 34.03 17.65
CA LYS A 12 -48.50 33.18 16.47
C LYS A 12 -47.45 33.78 15.51
N GLY A 13 -47.45 35.09 15.32
CA GLY A 13 -46.43 35.81 14.54
C GLY A 13 -45.03 35.73 15.17
N LYS A 14 -44.94 35.80 16.51
CA LYS A 14 -43.66 35.64 17.23
C LYS A 14 -43.07 34.23 17.09
N MET A 15 -43.92 33.19 17.07
CA MET A 15 -43.48 31.81 16.88
C MET A 15 -43.03 31.55 15.43
N LYS A 16 -43.76 32.08 14.44
CA LYS A 16 -43.35 32.04 13.02
C LYS A 16 -42.02 32.76 12.81
N MET A 17 -41.84 33.96 13.36
CA MET A 17 -40.57 34.70 13.35
C MET A 17 -39.42 33.92 14.00
N ARG A 18 -39.65 33.21 15.11
CA ARG A 18 -38.62 32.35 15.71
C ARG A 18 -38.24 31.18 14.81
N MET A 19 -39.21 30.53 14.18
CA MET A 19 -38.96 29.43 13.25
C MET A 19 -38.23 29.91 11.98
N GLU A 20 -38.64 31.05 11.43
CA GLU A 20 -37.95 31.69 10.31
C GLU A 20 -36.51 32.07 10.69
N ASN A 21 -36.30 32.68 11.86
CA ASN A 21 -34.96 33.01 12.35
C ASN A 21 -34.08 31.78 12.59
N GLN A 22 -34.65 30.66 13.05
CA GLN A 22 -33.91 29.40 13.17
C GLN A 22 -33.53 28.81 11.81
N MET A 23 -34.43 28.87 10.83
CA MET A 23 -34.14 28.44 9.46
C MET A 23 -33.08 29.32 8.80
N VAL A 24 -33.15 30.65 8.99
CA VAL A 24 -32.13 31.59 8.50
C VAL A 24 -30.78 31.29 9.15
N ARG A 25 -30.72 31.13 10.47
CA ARG A 25 -29.47 30.74 11.17
C ARG A 25 -28.91 29.39 10.73
N LYS A 26 -29.77 28.45 10.36
CA LYS A 26 -29.33 27.16 9.81
C LYS A 26 -28.70 27.35 8.44
N ARG A 27 -29.36 28.07 7.53
CA ARG A 27 -28.81 28.40 6.21
C ARG A 27 -27.54 29.23 6.30
N GLU A 28 -27.46 30.17 7.23
CA GLU A 28 -26.26 31.01 7.45
C GLU A 28 -25.07 30.14 7.89
N ARG A 29 -25.29 29.19 8.80
CA ARG A 29 -24.24 28.24 9.23
C ARG A 29 -23.83 27.31 8.10
N GLU A 30 -24.78 26.78 7.34
CA GLU A 30 -24.50 25.92 6.18
C GLU A 30 -23.74 26.72 5.10
N PHE A 31 -24.15 27.95 4.81
CA PHE A 31 -23.47 28.83 3.88
C PHE A 31 -22.05 29.19 4.35
N GLN A 32 -21.86 29.53 5.62
CA GLN A 32 -20.53 29.80 6.17
C GLN A 32 -19.63 28.56 6.13
N HIS A 33 -20.19 27.40 6.47
CA HIS A 33 -19.49 26.12 6.38
C HIS A 33 -19.07 25.83 4.93
N ASP A 34 -19.98 25.95 3.97
CA ASP A 34 -19.71 25.74 2.55
C ASP A 34 -18.69 26.74 2.01
N GLN A 35 -18.76 28.01 2.42
CA GLN A 35 -17.75 29.01 2.07
C GLN A 35 -16.37 28.66 2.61
N MET A 36 -16.28 28.25 3.88
CA MET A 36 -15.01 27.83 4.49
C MET A 36 -14.43 26.60 3.79
N TRP A 37 -15.25 25.59 3.51
CA TRP A 37 -14.81 24.38 2.81
C TRP A 37 -14.44 24.63 1.36
N ASN A 38 -15.19 25.47 0.65
CA ASN A 38 -14.84 25.84 -0.73
C ASN A 38 -13.55 26.65 -0.80
N ASN A 39 -13.29 27.53 0.18
CA ASN A 39 -12.04 28.28 0.24
C ASN A 39 -10.85 27.37 0.59
N ALA A 40 -11.02 26.44 1.54
CA ALA A 40 -10.01 25.43 1.86
C ALA A 40 -9.74 24.52 0.66
N LYS A 41 -10.78 24.05 -0.03
CA LYS A 41 -10.66 23.22 -1.24
C LYS A 41 -9.88 23.95 -2.33
N LYS A 42 -10.24 25.20 -2.65
CA LYS A 42 -9.51 26.02 -3.63
C LYS A 42 -8.04 26.23 -3.24
N TYR A 43 -7.77 26.45 -1.95
CA TYR A 43 -6.40 26.57 -1.44
C TYR A 43 -5.60 25.29 -1.69
N TYR A 44 -6.13 24.14 -1.28
CA TYR A 44 -5.45 22.86 -1.47
C TYR A 44 -5.33 22.46 -2.94
N GLU A 45 -6.33 22.73 -3.78
CA GLU A 45 -6.26 22.50 -5.23
C GLU A 45 -5.16 23.35 -5.89
N HIS A 46 -5.07 24.64 -5.52
CA HIS A 46 -4.03 25.53 -6.02
C HIS A 46 -2.62 25.07 -5.62
N TRP A 47 -2.46 24.67 -4.36
CA TRP A 47 -1.19 24.12 -3.86
C TRP A 47 -0.87 22.76 -4.45
N GLN A 48 -1.88 21.92 -4.70
CA GLN A 48 -1.69 20.63 -5.34
C GLN A 48 -1.24 20.79 -6.78
N GLN A 49 -1.79 21.74 -7.54
CA GLN A 49 -1.33 22.08 -8.89
C GLN A 49 0.11 22.63 -8.90
N THR A 50 0.44 23.47 -7.92
CA THR A 50 1.79 24.03 -7.77
C THR A 50 2.79 22.95 -7.37
N ASN A 51 2.41 22.07 -6.44
CA ASN A 51 3.22 20.94 -6.01
C ASN A 51 3.32 19.85 -7.07
N THR A 52 2.35 19.66 -7.97
CA THR A 52 2.50 18.70 -9.08
C THR A 52 3.57 19.16 -10.06
N LYS A 53 3.70 20.47 -10.30
CA LYS A 53 4.80 21.00 -11.09
C LYS A 53 6.14 20.83 -10.36
N LEU A 54 6.18 21.12 -9.06
CA LEU A 54 7.38 20.90 -8.26
C LEU A 54 7.78 19.42 -8.27
N ASP A 55 6.84 18.52 -8.00
CA ASP A 55 7.04 17.07 -8.02
C ASP A 55 7.48 16.59 -9.41
N SER A 56 6.92 17.16 -10.48
CA SER A 56 7.39 16.88 -11.84
C SER A 56 8.83 17.33 -12.08
N TRP A 57 9.31 18.40 -11.43
CA TRP A 57 10.69 18.88 -11.57
C TRP A 57 11.67 18.20 -10.61
N THR A 58 11.19 17.75 -9.45
CA THR A 58 12.00 17.04 -8.45
C THR A 58 11.95 15.53 -8.62
N SER A 59 11.04 15.02 -9.45
CA SER A 59 10.93 13.60 -9.74
C SER A 59 12.20 13.10 -10.43
N PRO A 60 12.77 11.97 -9.99
CA PRO A 60 13.87 11.31 -10.67
C PRO A 60 13.62 11.07 -12.17
N ARG A 61 12.35 10.93 -12.58
CA ARG A 61 11.97 10.76 -13.99
C ARG A 61 12.29 11.98 -14.85
N TYR A 62 12.11 13.19 -14.33
CA TYR A 62 12.42 14.41 -15.07
C TYR A 62 13.91 14.55 -15.37
N TYR A 63 14.76 14.25 -14.38
CA TYR A 63 16.21 14.22 -14.60
C TYR A 63 16.62 13.12 -15.58
N GLN A 64 15.97 11.95 -15.55
CA GLN A 64 16.21 10.89 -16.54
C GLN A 64 15.82 11.32 -17.95
N ASP A 65 14.66 11.94 -18.12
CA ASP A 65 14.17 12.39 -19.43
C ASP A 65 14.99 13.57 -19.97
N ASN A 66 15.39 14.51 -19.11
CA ASN A 66 16.29 15.58 -19.48
C ASN A 66 17.69 15.05 -19.84
N ASN A 67 18.23 14.09 -19.10
CA ASN A 67 19.49 13.45 -19.44
C ASN A 67 19.43 12.71 -20.79
N LYS A 68 18.33 12.01 -21.08
CA LYS A 68 18.10 11.39 -22.39
C LYS A 68 18.05 12.42 -23.51
N LEU A 69 17.34 13.53 -23.31
CA LEU A 69 17.28 14.63 -24.29
C LEU A 69 18.67 15.21 -24.56
N MET A 70 19.48 15.41 -23.51
CA MET A 70 20.85 15.89 -23.62
C MET A 70 21.76 14.89 -24.35
N GLU A 71 21.58 13.59 -24.09
CA GLU A 71 22.30 12.52 -24.79
C GLU A 71 21.93 12.48 -26.28
N ASP A 72 20.65 12.67 -26.62
CA ASP A 72 20.18 12.73 -28.00
C ASP A 72 20.71 13.97 -28.74
N ILE A 73 20.75 15.13 -28.08
CA ILE A 73 21.37 16.34 -28.62
C ILE A 73 22.87 16.09 -28.89
N LYS A 74 23.56 15.43 -27.96
CA LYS A 74 24.98 15.08 -28.12
C LYS A 74 25.20 14.15 -29.31
N LYS A 75 24.39 13.07 -29.43
CA LYS A 75 24.43 12.15 -30.57
C LYS A 75 24.15 12.85 -31.90
N LYS A 76 23.24 13.81 -31.93
CA LYS A 76 22.97 14.63 -33.14
C LYS A 76 24.18 15.46 -33.54
N ARG A 77 24.80 16.16 -32.58
CA ARG A 77 26.03 16.94 -32.83
C ARG A 77 27.18 16.08 -33.34
N GLU A 78 27.38 14.90 -32.74
CA GLU A 78 28.42 13.96 -33.18
C GLU A 78 28.18 13.48 -34.61
N LYS A 79 26.93 13.20 -34.99
CA LYS A 79 26.57 12.85 -36.37
C LYS A 79 26.83 14.00 -37.35
N GLU A 80 26.49 15.23 -36.97
CA GLU A 80 26.75 16.43 -37.78
C GLU A 80 28.27 16.64 -37.97
N GLU A 81 29.06 16.48 -36.91
CA GLU A 81 30.51 16.59 -36.98
C GLU A 81 31.13 15.50 -37.89
N GLN A 82 30.66 14.26 -37.78
CA GLN A 82 31.07 13.18 -38.67
C GLN A 82 30.71 13.46 -40.13
N LEU A 83 29.53 14.04 -40.36
CA LEU A 83 29.07 14.39 -41.70
C LEU A 83 29.90 15.53 -42.28
N GLU A 84 30.30 16.51 -41.48
CA GLU A 84 31.18 17.60 -41.91
C GLU A 84 32.60 17.09 -42.20
N LYS A 85 33.16 16.21 -41.36
CA LYS A 85 34.44 15.53 -41.65
C LYS A 85 34.39 14.77 -42.97
N ARG A 86 33.26 14.10 -43.26
CA ARG A 86 33.06 13.39 -44.53
C ARG A 86 32.97 14.37 -45.70
N ARG A 87 32.25 15.48 -45.57
CA ARG A 87 32.17 16.53 -46.59
C ARG A 87 33.55 17.14 -46.86
N GLU A 88 34.35 17.38 -45.83
CA GLU A 88 35.70 17.90 -45.99
C GLU A 88 36.62 16.91 -46.71
N LYS A 89 36.54 15.62 -46.38
CA LYS A 89 37.29 14.57 -47.10
C LYS A 89 36.89 14.49 -48.57
N LEU A 90 35.59 14.58 -48.86
CA LEU A 90 35.06 14.64 -50.23
C LEU A 90 35.58 15.89 -50.95
N ARG A 91 35.58 17.05 -50.30
CA ARG A 91 36.09 18.30 -50.88
C ARG A 91 37.55 18.17 -51.27
N ARG A 92 38.39 17.58 -50.40
CA ARG A 92 39.81 17.31 -50.71
C ARG A 92 39.96 16.40 -51.93
N LEU A 93 39.17 15.32 -51.99
CA LEU A 93 39.20 14.39 -53.12
C LEU A 93 38.80 15.07 -54.44
N TYR A 94 37.77 15.93 -54.41
CA TYR A 94 37.40 16.74 -55.57
C TYR A 94 38.48 17.76 -55.98
N GLU A 95 39.18 18.36 -55.03
CA GLU A 95 40.31 19.25 -55.32
C GLU A 95 41.50 18.51 -55.93
N GLU A 96 41.77 17.27 -55.48
CA GLU A 96 42.78 16.39 -56.06
C GLU A 96 42.40 15.99 -57.49
N ASP A 97 41.17 15.53 -57.71
CA ASP A 97 40.65 15.20 -59.05
C ASP A 97 40.67 16.40 -60.01
N ARG A 98 40.40 17.61 -59.50
CA ARG A 98 40.50 18.82 -60.31
C ARG A 98 41.94 19.13 -60.70
N LYS A 99 42.89 18.97 -59.77
CA LYS A 99 44.32 19.18 -60.06
C LYS A 99 44.85 18.16 -61.07
N THR A 100 44.49 16.89 -60.94
CA THR A 100 44.89 15.85 -61.91
C THR A 100 44.30 16.15 -63.29
N TYR A 101 43.02 16.53 -63.36
CA TYR A 101 42.39 16.94 -64.60
C TYR A 101 43.06 18.18 -65.24
N ASP A 102 43.40 19.20 -64.44
CA ASP A 102 44.12 20.38 -64.94
C ASP A 102 45.52 20.02 -65.48
N ILE A 103 46.21 19.08 -64.83
CA ILE A 103 47.49 18.52 -65.30
C ILE A 103 47.30 17.79 -66.64
N GLU A 104 46.28 16.94 -66.77
CA GLU A 104 45.96 16.24 -68.01
C GLU A 104 45.64 17.22 -69.16
N LEU A 105 44.89 18.29 -68.87
CA LEU A 105 44.61 19.39 -69.81
C LEU A 105 45.88 20.14 -70.21
N MET A 106 46.80 20.36 -69.26
CA MET A 106 48.09 20.98 -69.54
C MET A 106 48.92 20.09 -70.46
N ILE A 107 48.99 18.78 -70.19
CA ILE A 107 49.65 17.77 -71.04
C ILE A 107 49.01 17.76 -72.44
N TYR A 108 47.69 17.82 -72.54
CA TYR A 108 46.98 17.88 -73.82
C TYR A 108 47.29 19.17 -74.60
N LYS A 109 47.44 20.32 -73.91
CA LYS A 109 47.83 21.59 -74.52
C LYS A 109 49.31 21.65 -74.91
N THR A 110 50.20 20.97 -74.17
CA THR A 110 51.64 20.90 -74.45
C THR A 110 52.01 19.79 -75.43
N LYS A 111 51.12 18.82 -75.69
CA LYS A 111 51.24 17.97 -76.88
C LYS A 111 51.28 18.91 -78.08
N PRO A 112 52.35 18.89 -78.90
CA PRO A 112 52.37 19.69 -80.10
C PRO A 112 51.15 19.30 -80.91
N LYS A 113 50.23 20.25 -81.12
CA LYS A 113 49.26 20.18 -82.21
C LYS A 113 50.12 20.01 -83.45
N THR A 114 50.27 18.77 -83.91
CA THR A 114 50.78 18.52 -85.24
C THR A 114 49.94 19.39 -86.16
N PRO A 115 50.56 20.31 -86.91
CA PRO A 115 49.83 21.12 -87.83
C PRO A 115 49.04 20.16 -88.71
N VAL A 116 47.72 20.31 -88.72
CA VAL A 116 46.88 19.82 -89.81
C VAL A 116 47.41 20.57 -91.03
N GLY A 117 48.46 20.01 -91.61
CA GLY A 117 49.12 20.47 -92.80
C GLY A 117 48.08 20.37 -93.89
N LYS A 118 47.77 21.54 -94.44
CA LYS A 118 47.07 21.76 -95.70
C LYS A 118 47.34 20.60 -96.65
N VAL A 119 46.33 19.75 -96.88
CA VAL A 119 46.34 18.71 -97.90
C VAL A 119 45.87 19.34 -99.21
N ASP A 120 46.55 20.40 -99.63
CA ASP A 120 46.49 20.88 -101.01
C ASP A 120 47.82 20.45 -101.64
N SER A 121 47.73 19.45 -102.52
CA SER A 121 48.84 18.76 -103.22
C SER A 121 49.50 17.61 -102.44
N ILE A 122 48.73 16.56 -102.12
CA ILE A 122 49.32 15.21 -102.01
C ILE A 122 49.24 14.58 -103.41
N PRO A 123 50.38 14.24 -104.05
CA PRO A 123 50.38 13.55 -105.33
C PRO A 123 49.54 12.26 -105.26
N THR A 124 48.70 12.01 -106.26
CA THR A 124 47.82 10.83 -106.34
C THR A 124 48.58 9.50 -106.17
N GLU A 125 49.88 9.50 -106.45
CA GLU A 125 50.81 8.37 -106.25
C GLU A 125 51.02 8.04 -104.77
N VAL A 126 51.21 9.05 -103.90
CA VAL A 126 51.39 8.85 -102.45
C VAL A 126 50.09 8.36 -101.80
N LEU A 127 48.93 8.84 -102.26
CA LEU A 127 47.62 8.34 -101.83
C LEU A 127 47.37 6.90 -102.28
N LYS A 128 47.84 6.51 -103.48
CA LYS A 128 47.79 5.12 -103.95
C LYS A 128 48.69 4.21 -103.13
N GLU A 129 49.88 4.68 -102.76
CA GLU A 129 50.83 3.93 -101.94
C GLU A 129 50.30 3.73 -100.52
N VAL A 130 49.79 4.78 -99.87
CA VAL A 130 49.14 4.67 -98.55
C VAL A 130 47.89 3.78 -98.60
N ASN A 131 47.06 3.87 -99.64
CA ASN A 131 45.91 2.99 -99.83
C ASN A 131 46.35 1.53 -100.07
N SER A 132 47.47 1.32 -100.77
CA SER A 132 48.06 -0.02 -100.94
C SER A 132 48.58 -0.59 -99.62
N GLU A 133 49.18 0.23 -98.75
CA GLU A 133 49.57 -0.18 -97.40
C GLU A 133 48.36 -0.49 -96.51
N PHE A 134 47.30 0.32 -96.56
CA PHE A 134 46.06 0.04 -95.82
C PHE A 134 45.40 -1.25 -96.29
N LYS A 135 45.38 -1.52 -97.60
CA LYS A 135 44.91 -2.79 -98.15
C LYS A 135 45.77 -3.95 -97.71
N LEU A 136 47.09 -3.78 -97.66
CA LEU A 136 48.02 -4.81 -97.19
C LEU A 136 47.79 -5.10 -95.70
N ARG A 137 47.64 -4.08 -94.84
CA ARG A 137 47.32 -4.25 -93.42
C ARG A 137 45.95 -4.89 -93.18
N GLU A 138 44.94 -4.54 -93.97
CA GLU A 138 43.64 -5.21 -93.89
C GLU A 138 43.71 -6.66 -94.36
N GLN A 139 44.52 -6.94 -95.39
CA GLN A 139 44.77 -8.32 -95.82
C GLN A 139 45.51 -9.11 -94.74
N ASP A 140 46.52 -8.53 -94.09
CA ASP A 140 47.23 -9.15 -92.97
C ASP A 140 46.32 -9.36 -91.75
N ARG A 141 45.46 -8.40 -91.44
CA ARG A 141 44.46 -8.54 -90.36
C ARG A 141 43.48 -9.66 -90.65
N LYS A 142 42.91 -9.69 -91.87
CA LYS A 142 42.01 -10.77 -92.31
C LYS A 142 42.72 -12.12 -92.33
N ARG A 143 43.99 -12.16 -92.73
CA ARG A 143 44.80 -13.37 -92.68
C ARG A 143 45.00 -13.83 -91.23
N HIS A 144 45.35 -12.93 -90.32
CA HIS A 144 45.54 -13.26 -88.90
C HIS A 144 44.24 -13.70 -88.22
N GLU A 145 43.12 -13.03 -88.49
CA GLU A 145 41.79 -13.44 -88.02
C GLU A 145 41.40 -14.81 -88.58
N ALA A 146 41.68 -15.07 -89.86
CA ALA A 146 41.47 -16.38 -90.46
C ALA A 146 42.36 -17.46 -89.84
N GLU A 147 43.63 -17.17 -89.55
CA GLU A 147 44.57 -18.06 -88.85
C GLU A 147 44.11 -18.37 -87.42
N LEU A 148 43.63 -17.37 -86.67
CA LEU A 148 43.04 -17.53 -85.33
C LEU A 148 41.77 -18.39 -85.38
N GLN A 149 40.87 -18.13 -86.34
CA GLN A 149 39.68 -18.94 -86.52
C GLN A 149 40.03 -20.38 -86.89
N LEU A 150 41.02 -20.57 -87.78
CA LEU A 150 41.53 -21.89 -88.13
C LEU A 150 42.13 -22.59 -86.91
N TYR A 151 42.89 -21.87 -86.07
CA TYR A 151 43.46 -22.39 -84.83
C TYR A 151 42.38 -22.76 -83.81
N HIS A 152 41.36 -21.93 -83.61
CA HIS A 152 40.24 -22.25 -82.73
C HIS A 152 39.43 -23.45 -83.24
N GLN A 153 39.13 -23.50 -84.54
CA GLN A 153 38.47 -24.66 -85.15
C GLN A 153 39.33 -25.92 -85.02
N TRP A 154 40.64 -25.83 -85.27
CA TRP A 154 41.57 -26.93 -85.06
C TRP A 154 41.58 -27.37 -83.59
N ARG A 155 41.66 -26.44 -82.64
CA ARG A 155 41.64 -26.75 -81.19
C ARG A 155 40.37 -27.49 -80.78
N ILE A 156 39.21 -27.01 -81.25
CA ILE A 156 37.90 -27.60 -80.94
C ILE A 156 37.72 -28.97 -81.60
N ASN A 157 38.19 -29.12 -82.84
CA ASN A 157 38.03 -30.33 -83.65
C ASN A 157 39.12 -31.38 -83.39
N ASN A 158 40.23 -31.00 -82.74
CA ASN A 158 41.32 -31.92 -82.43
C ASN A 158 40.86 -32.92 -81.34
N PRO A 159 40.82 -34.23 -81.64
CA PRO A 159 40.30 -35.22 -80.71
C PRO A 159 41.16 -35.36 -79.45
N ILE A 160 42.47 -35.09 -79.52
CA ILE A 160 43.39 -35.18 -78.38
C ILE A 160 43.08 -34.07 -77.38
N ILE A 161 42.96 -32.83 -77.84
CA ILE A 161 42.66 -31.67 -76.97
C ILE A 161 41.29 -31.85 -76.32
N ARG A 162 40.28 -32.29 -77.07
CA ARG A 162 38.94 -32.56 -76.55
C ARG A 162 38.94 -33.63 -75.44
N GLN A 163 39.74 -34.69 -75.59
CA GLN A 163 39.89 -35.71 -74.55
C GLN A 163 40.54 -35.16 -73.28
N TYR A 164 41.57 -34.32 -73.39
CA TYR A 164 42.21 -33.69 -72.23
C TYR A 164 41.27 -32.68 -71.54
N GLU A 165 40.57 -31.83 -72.31
CA GLU A 165 39.58 -30.89 -71.78
C GLU A 165 38.44 -31.62 -71.08
N SER A 166 37.93 -32.73 -71.63
CA SER A 166 36.93 -33.57 -70.97
C SER A 166 37.44 -34.22 -69.68
N LYS A 167 38.69 -34.72 -69.66
CA LYS A 167 39.31 -35.25 -68.43
C LYS A 167 39.48 -34.18 -67.36
N TYR A 168 39.86 -32.97 -67.77
CA TYR A 168 40.00 -31.81 -66.87
C TYR A 168 38.64 -31.39 -66.30
N GLN A 169 37.62 -31.23 -67.16
CA GLN A 169 36.24 -30.94 -66.74
C GLN A 169 35.69 -32.03 -65.81
N HIS A 170 35.97 -33.31 -66.08
CA HIS A 170 35.56 -34.39 -65.19
C HIS A 170 36.25 -34.29 -63.82
N LYS A 171 37.54 -33.95 -63.79
CA LYS A 171 38.28 -33.73 -62.55
C LYS A 171 37.70 -32.54 -61.77
N ASP A 172 37.39 -31.44 -62.44
CA ASP A 172 36.78 -30.25 -61.82
C ASP A 172 35.38 -30.55 -61.28
N SER A 173 34.54 -31.28 -62.02
CA SER A 173 33.23 -31.73 -61.54
C SER A 173 33.34 -32.64 -60.32
N LYS A 174 34.36 -33.51 -60.26
CA LYS A 174 34.65 -34.35 -59.08
C LYS A 174 35.07 -33.51 -57.88
N LEU A 175 35.92 -32.50 -58.09
CA LEU A 175 36.34 -31.57 -57.03
C LEU A 175 35.15 -30.74 -56.53
N SER A 176 34.34 -30.17 -57.43
CA SER A 176 33.13 -29.42 -57.07
C SER A 176 32.11 -30.28 -56.31
N TRP A 177 31.95 -31.56 -56.67
CA TRP A 177 31.10 -32.48 -55.92
C TRP A 177 31.63 -32.78 -54.51
N LEU A 178 32.96 -32.93 -54.36
CA LEU A 178 33.59 -33.08 -53.05
C LEU A 178 33.40 -31.82 -52.20
N ASP A 179 33.57 -30.64 -52.79
CA ASP A 179 33.35 -29.36 -52.11
C ASP A 179 31.89 -29.23 -51.64
N GLN A 180 30.91 -29.59 -52.48
CA GLN A 180 29.49 -29.63 -52.09
C GLN A 180 29.21 -30.63 -50.94
N GLN A 181 29.89 -31.78 -50.92
CA GLN A 181 29.77 -32.75 -49.82
C GLN A 181 30.37 -32.20 -48.52
N ILE A 182 31.52 -31.54 -48.60
CA ILE A 182 32.16 -30.88 -47.45
C ILE A 182 31.28 -29.74 -46.94
N GLU A 183 30.77 -28.88 -47.82
CA GLU A 183 29.89 -27.77 -47.46
C GLU A 183 28.59 -28.27 -46.81
N LYS A 184 27.98 -29.34 -47.33
CA LYS A 184 26.80 -29.96 -46.70
C LYS A 184 27.11 -30.54 -45.31
N ARG A 185 28.29 -31.11 -45.10
CA ARG A 185 28.69 -31.60 -43.77
C ARG A 185 28.92 -30.45 -42.80
N MET A 186 29.66 -29.42 -43.22
CA MET A 186 29.89 -28.21 -42.42
C MET A 186 28.58 -27.50 -42.09
N GLN A 187 27.64 -27.46 -43.02
CA GLN A 187 26.32 -26.86 -42.79
C GLN A 187 25.51 -27.65 -41.74
N LYS A 188 25.51 -28.98 -41.81
CA LYS A 188 24.86 -29.82 -40.79
C LYS A 188 25.50 -29.67 -39.42
N GLU A 189 26.83 -29.61 -39.35
CA GLU A 189 27.55 -29.42 -38.10
C GLU A 189 27.22 -28.05 -37.47
N ARG A 190 27.17 -26.99 -38.28
CA ARG A 190 26.70 -25.66 -37.83
C ARG A 190 25.26 -25.70 -37.34
N GLU A 191 24.35 -26.34 -38.06
CA GLU A 191 22.95 -26.49 -37.64
C GLU A 191 22.81 -27.28 -36.33
N GLU A 192 23.60 -28.34 -36.13
CA GLU A 192 23.63 -29.10 -34.88
C GLU A 192 24.21 -28.27 -33.71
N GLU A 193 25.24 -27.47 -33.95
CA GLU A 193 25.80 -26.55 -32.96
C GLU A 193 24.82 -25.44 -32.58
N GLU A 194 24.15 -24.83 -33.57
CA GLU A 194 23.10 -23.83 -33.37
C GLU A 194 21.92 -24.43 -32.59
N MET A 195 21.49 -25.65 -32.92
CA MET A 195 20.44 -26.36 -32.19
C MET A 195 20.86 -26.66 -30.73
N LYS A 196 22.11 -27.07 -30.51
CA LYS A 196 22.65 -27.27 -29.15
C LYS A 196 22.71 -25.96 -28.36
N GLN A 197 23.10 -24.86 -29.00
CA GLN A 197 23.11 -23.53 -28.37
C GLN A 197 21.69 -23.08 -28.01
N LEU A 198 20.74 -23.20 -28.93
CA LEU A 198 19.33 -22.89 -28.69
C LEU A 198 18.72 -23.73 -27.57
N LEU A 199 19.07 -25.01 -27.48
CA LEU A 199 18.60 -25.89 -26.40
C LEU A 199 19.17 -25.43 -25.05
N LYS A 200 20.47 -25.14 -24.97
CA LYS A 200 21.10 -24.61 -23.75
C LYS A 200 20.50 -23.28 -23.32
N GLU A 201 20.24 -22.36 -24.26
CA GLU A 201 19.57 -21.10 -23.96
C GLU A 201 18.16 -21.30 -23.41
N LYS A 202 17.41 -22.27 -23.94
CA LYS A 202 16.09 -22.63 -23.41
C LYS A 202 16.19 -23.21 -22.01
N GLU A 203 17.09 -24.17 -21.78
CA GLU A 203 17.34 -24.77 -20.46
C GLU A 203 17.74 -23.72 -19.42
N GLU A 204 18.62 -22.78 -19.77
CA GLU A 204 19.00 -21.68 -18.87
C GLU A 204 17.84 -20.74 -18.55
N LYS A 205 16.97 -20.46 -19.53
CA LYS A 205 15.76 -19.66 -19.31
C LYS A 205 14.77 -20.38 -18.39
N PHE A 206 14.56 -21.68 -18.59
CA PHE A 206 13.72 -22.49 -17.71
C PHE A 206 14.26 -22.52 -16.28
N ARG A 207 15.57 -22.75 -16.11
CA ARG A 207 16.20 -22.76 -14.77
C ARG A 207 16.03 -21.41 -14.06
N LYS A 208 16.24 -20.29 -14.77
CA LYS A 208 16.02 -18.95 -14.19
C LYS A 208 14.57 -18.73 -13.78
N HIS A 209 13.62 -19.14 -14.61
CA HIS A 209 12.20 -19.02 -14.28
C HIS A 209 11.82 -19.86 -13.06
N GLU A 210 12.34 -21.09 -12.96
CA GLU A 210 12.12 -21.97 -11.81
C GLU A 210 12.76 -21.39 -10.53
N GLU A 211 13.96 -20.82 -10.62
CA GLU A 211 14.60 -20.11 -9.49
C GLU A 211 13.79 -18.88 -9.05
N GLU A 212 13.26 -18.10 -9.99
CA GLU A 212 12.40 -16.94 -9.71
C GLU A 212 11.09 -17.34 -9.04
N GLU A 213 10.46 -18.43 -9.50
CA GLU A 213 9.23 -18.98 -8.91
C GLU A 213 9.48 -19.49 -7.49
N GLN A 214 10.54 -20.28 -7.27
CA GLN A 214 10.91 -20.75 -5.93
C GLN A 214 11.24 -19.60 -4.97
N ASN A 215 11.95 -18.57 -5.44
CA ASN A 215 12.26 -17.40 -4.62
C ASN A 215 11.00 -16.61 -4.27
N PHE A 216 10.05 -16.49 -5.21
CA PHE A 216 8.77 -15.86 -4.95
C PHE A 216 7.94 -16.64 -3.94
N GLU A 217 7.85 -17.97 -4.06
CA GLU A 217 7.15 -18.81 -3.09
C GLU A 217 7.73 -18.68 -1.68
N LYS A 218 9.07 -18.72 -1.55
CA LYS A 218 9.75 -18.51 -0.26
C LYS A 218 9.43 -17.14 0.33
N PHE A 219 9.50 -16.09 -0.48
CA PHE A 219 9.16 -14.74 -0.05
C PHE A 219 7.71 -14.63 0.45
N VAL A 220 6.75 -15.24 -0.26
CA VAL A 220 5.34 -15.26 0.15
C VAL A 220 5.17 -16.05 1.45
N GLN A 221 5.82 -17.20 1.60
CA GLN A 221 5.76 -18.01 2.81
C GLN A 221 6.33 -17.26 4.02
N GLU A 222 7.52 -16.66 3.90
CA GLU A 222 8.10 -15.85 4.97
C GLU A 222 7.20 -14.68 5.35
N ARG A 223 6.62 -13.99 4.36
CA ARG A 223 5.73 -12.87 4.61
C ARG A 223 4.43 -13.31 5.30
N LYS A 224 3.83 -14.42 4.88
CA LYS A 224 2.66 -15.03 5.54
C LYS A 224 2.98 -15.42 6.98
N GLN A 225 4.15 -16.00 7.22
CA GLN A 225 4.58 -16.39 8.56
C GLN A 225 4.73 -15.16 9.47
N ARG A 226 5.41 -14.10 9.01
CA ARG A 226 5.53 -12.85 9.77
C ARG A 226 4.17 -12.21 10.08
N LEU A 227 3.26 -12.19 9.11
CA LEU A 227 1.90 -11.69 9.31
C LEU A 227 1.13 -12.51 10.35
N LYS A 228 1.26 -13.84 10.29
CA LYS A 228 0.64 -14.75 11.26
C LYS A 228 1.20 -14.52 12.66
N GLU A 229 2.52 -14.39 12.82
CA GLU A 229 3.16 -14.09 14.10
C GLU A 229 2.67 -12.75 14.67
N CYS A 230 2.58 -11.72 13.84
CA CYS A 230 2.03 -10.42 14.24
C CYS A 230 0.56 -10.54 14.67
N LEU A 231 -0.27 -11.26 13.92
CA LEU A 231 -1.66 -11.51 14.27
C LEU A 231 -1.80 -12.25 15.60
N GLU A 232 -0.99 -13.29 15.83
CA GLU A 232 -0.99 -14.04 17.09
C GLU A 232 -0.59 -13.17 18.28
N LEU A 233 0.39 -12.27 18.12
CA LEU A 233 0.77 -11.31 19.16
C LEU A 233 -0.39 -10.35 19.48
N HIS A 234 -1.00 -9.73 18.47
CA HIS A 234 -2.11 -8.80 18.68
C HIS A 234 -3.36 -9.50 19.26
N MET A 235 -3.62 -10.75 18.90
CA MET A 235 -4.68 -11.56 19.49
C MET A 235 -4.43 -11.88 20.96
N LYS A 236 -3.18 -12.19 21.34
CA LYS A 236 -2.80 -12.41 22.73
C LYS A 236 -2.94 -11.13 23.56
N GLU A 237 -2.43 -10.01 23.07
CA GLU A 237 -2.58 -8.70 23.72
C GLU A 237 -4.07 -8.32 23.88
N LEU A 238 -4.89 -8.57 22.85
CA LEU A 238 -6.33 -8.35 22.93
C LEU A 238 -6.98 -9.21 24.02
N HIS A 239 -6.58 -10.47 24.14
CA HIS A 239 -7.08 -11.37 25.18
C HIS A 239 -6.67 -10.92 26.58
N GLU A 240 -5.41 -10.50 26.79
CA GLU A 240 -4.94 -9.94 28.06
C GLU A 240 -5.72 -8.67 28.44
N LYS A 241 -6.00 -7.81 27.46
CA LYS A 241 -6.84 -6.62 27.66
C LYS A 241 -8.29 -6.97 28.00
N GLU A 242 -8.82 -8.06 27.45
CA GLU A 242 -10.16 -8.56 27.80
C GLU A 242 -10.24 -9.09 29.23
N GLU A 243 -9.23 -9.83 29.69
CA GLU A 243 -9.16 -10.28 31.07
C GLU A 243 -9.02 -9.10 32.03
N ALA A 244 -8.13 -8.14 31.75
CA ALA A 244 -8.00 -6.92 32.55
C ALA A 244 -9.30 -6.11 32.60
N TYR A 245 -10.08 -6.07 31.50
CA TYR A 245 -11.40 -5.44 31.49
C TYR A 245 -12.42 -6.18 32.36
N LYS A 246 -12.39 -7.52 32.39
CA LYS A 246 -13.25 -8.32 33.28
C LYS A 246 -12.89 -8.08 34.74
N GLU A 247 -11.61 -8.01 35.08
CA GLU A 247 -11.13 -7.68 36.43
C GLU A 247 -11.64 -6.30 36.87
N LEU A 248 -11.48 -5.26 36.03
CA LEU A 248 -12.02 -3.93 36.31
C LEU A 248 -13.54 -3.92 36.49
N LYS A 249 -14.28 -4.76 35.76
CA LYS A 249 -15.73 -4.92 35.96
C LYS A 249 -16.07 -5.58 37.29
N MET A 250 -15.28 -6.55 37.74
CA MET A 250 -15.47 -7.16 39.05
C MET A 250 -15.21 -6.15 40.17
N GLU A 251 -14.14 -5.37 40.06
CA GLU A 251 -13.86 -4.24 40.95
C GLU A 251 -15.02 -3.23 40.95
N GLU A 252 -15.60 -2.89 39.80
CA GLU A 252 -16.76 -1.97 39.74
C GLU A 252 -17.99 -2.54 40.47
N ILE A 253 -18.22 -3.85 40.39
CA ILE A 253 -19.31 -4.52 41.12
C ILE A 253 -19.07 -4.43 42.63
N GLU A 254 -17.84 -4.63 43.09
CA GLU A 254 -17.46 -4.51 44.50
C GLU A 254 -17.65 -3.08 45.00
N GLU A 255 -17.16 -2.08 44.27
CA GLU A 255 -17.38 -0.67 44.63
C GLU A 255 -18.86 -0.29 44.70
N ASN A 256 -19.68 -0.80 43.78
CA ASN A 256 -21.13 -0.57 43.82
C ASN A 256 -21.78 -1.23 45.05
N LYS A 257 -21.31 -2.40 45.48
CA LYS A 257 -21.78 -3.02 46.74
C LYS A 257 -21.42 -2.13 47.92
N HIS A 258 -20.23 -1.55 47.95
CA HIS A 258 -19.84 -0.65 49.02
C HIS A 258 -20.64 0.65 49.04
N GLN A 259 -20.94 1.24 47.88
CA GLN A 259 -21.87 2.37 47.77
C GLN A 259 -23.25 2.03 48.34
N LEU A 260 -23.77 0.84 48.03
CA LEU A 260 -25.06 0.37 48.54
C LEU A 260 -25.04 0.20 50.06
N VAL A 261 -23.97 -0.38 50.61
CA VAL A 261 -23.80 -0.54 52.06
C VAL A 261 -23.76 0.83 52.75
N LEU A 262 -23.00 1.79 52.25
CA LEU A 262 -22.99 3.15 52.81
C LEU A 262 -24.35 3.83 52.72
N ALA A 263 -25.06 3.68 51.60
CA ALA A 263 -26.40 4.24 51.43
C ALA A 263 -27.39 3.67 52.47
N ASN A 264 -27.32 2.36 52.73
CA ASN A 264 -28.14 1.71 53.76
C ASN A 264 -27.81 2.25 55.16
N LEU A 265 -26.54 2.45 55.49
CA LEU A 265 -26.11 3.00 56.79
C LEU A 265 -26.56 4.45 56.98
N GLU A 266 -26.55 5.27 55.93
CA GLU A 266 -27.14 6.61 56.00
C GLU A 266 -28.66 6.59 56.17
N GLU A 267 -29.33 5.62 55.56
CA GLU A 267 -30.77 5.46 55.73
C GLU A 267 -31.11 5.01 57.15
N GLU A 268 -30.33 4.08 57.73
CA GLU A 268 -30.41 3.70 59.15
C GLU A 268 -30.21 4.92 60.06
N TYR A 269 -29.20 5.76 59.79
CA TYR A 269 -28.96 6.99 60.55
C TYR A 269 -30.12 8.00 60.45
N LYS A 270 -30.63 8.24 59.23
CA LYS A 270 -31.78 9.14 59.01
C LYS A 270 -33.06 8.62 59.68
N LYS A 271 -33.29 7.31 59.68
CA LYS A 271 -34.43 6.71 60.39
C LYS A 271 -34.33 6.97 61.90
N GLU A 272 -33.15 6.85 62.47
CA GLU A 272 -32.92 7.16 63.89
C GLU A 272 -33.09 8.66 64.18
N GLU A 273 -32.65 9.55 63.29
CA GLU A 273 -32.91 11.00 63.38
C GLU A 273 -34.42 11.32 63.35
N ILE A 274 -35.18 10.71 62.43
CA ILE A 274 -36.64 10.87 62.35
C ILE A 274 -37.32 10.31 63.61
N ARG A 275 -36.87 9.16 64.12
CA ARG A 275 -37.35 8.57 65.37
C ARG A 275 -37.13 9.53 66.53
N ARG A 276 -35.93 10.11 66.65
CA ARG A 276 -35.60 11.13 67.67
C ARG A 276 -36.51 12.35 67.57
N ALA A 277 -36.70 12.91 66.38
CA ALA A 277 -37.57 14.06 66.16
C ALA A 277 -39.04 13.77 66.52
N THR A 278 -39.51 12.54 66.22
CA THR A 278 -40.87 12.09 66.57
C THR A 278 -41.06 12.02 68.08
N ILE A 279 -40.07 11.47 68.79
CA ILE A 279 -40.11 11.37 70.24
C ILE A 279 -39.98 12.76 70.88
N GLU A 280 -39.14 13.66 70.35
CA GLU A 280 -39.05 15.03 70.83
C GLU A 280 -40.40 15.78 70.71
N CYS A 281 -41.11 15.58 69.59
CA CYS A 281 -42.47 16.09 69.41
C CYS A 281 -43.45 15.51 70.45
N ALA A 282 -43.35 14.21 70.76
CA ALA A 282 -44.19 13.56 71.76
C ALA A 282 -43.90 14.09 73.18
N LEU A 283 -42.62 14.26 73.52
CA LEU A 283 -42.16 14.78 74.81
C LEU A 283 -42.55 16.24 75.03
N TYR A 284 -42.64 17.06 73.98
CA TYR A 284 -43.01 18.48 74.09
C TYR A 284 -44.26 18.71 74.95
N ASN A 285 -45.26 17.83 74.82
CA ASN A 285 -46.57 17.93 75.48
C ASN A 285 -46.60 17.50 76.96
N VAL A 286 -45.53 16.90 77.49
CA VAL A 286 -45.48 16.41 78.88
C VAL A 286 -45.28 17.57 79.86
N LYS A 287 -46.12 17.74 80.89
CA LYS A 287 -46.00 18.89 81.81
C LYS A 287 -44.97 18.71 82.93
N GLN A 288 -44.59 17.47 83.24
CA GLN A 288 -43.66 17.15 84.32
C GLN A 288 -42.21 17.17 83.83
N HIS A 289 -41.45 18.23 84.15
CA HIS A 289 -40.08 18.41 83.69
C HIS A 289 -39.11 17.33 84.18
N LYS A 290 -39.29 16.79 85.38
CA LYS A 290 -38.46 15.69 85.91
C LYS A 290 -38.68 14.38 85.15
N MET A 291 -39.93 14.09 84.77
CA MET A 291 -40.27 12.93 83.94
C MET A 291 -39.72 13.08 82.52
N LYS A 292 -39.86 14.28 81.92
CA LYS A 292 -39.24 14.64 80.63
C LYS A 292 -37.74 14.43 80.63
N LEU A 293 -37.05 14.86 81.69
CA LEU A 293 -35.61 14.71 81.84
C LEU A 293 -35.18 13.24 81.84
N LYS A 294 -35.86 12.39 82.63
CA LYS A 294 -35.56 10.96 82.70
C LYS A 294 -35.81 10.23 81.38
N GLN A 295 -36.93 10.53 80.72
CA GLN A 295 -37.25 9.93 79.42
C GLN A 295 -36.22 10.32 78.36
N LYS A 296 -35.90 11.62 78.28
CA LYS A 296 -34.93 12.11 77.29
C LYS A 296 -33.50 11.63 77.56
N ALA A 297 -33.07 11.54 78.82
CA ALA A 297 -31.78 10.96 79.17
C ALA A 297 -31.65 9.48 78.75
N HIS A 298 -32.71 8.70 78.98
CA HIS A 298 -32.76 7.30 78.57
C HIS A 298 -32.73 7.15 77.03
N GLU A 299 -33.49 7.95 76.31
CA GLU A 299 -33.50 7.97 74.84
C GLU A 299 -32.14 8.36 74.25
N ILE A 300 -31.45 9.33 74.85
CA ILE A 300 -30.12 9.75 74.43
C ILE A 300 -29.09 8.63 74.67
N GLN A 301 -29.19 7.89 75.78
CA GLN A 301 -28.33 6.72 76.00
C GLN A 301 -28.56 5.61 74.97
N GLU A 302 -29.82 5.30 74.63
CA GLU A 302 -30.13 4.33 73.56
C GLU A 302 -29.58 4.79 72.22
N SER A 303 -29.79 6.07 71.86
CA SER A 303 -29.28 6.64 70.61
C SER A 303 -27.75 6.62 70.54
N LEU A 304 -27.07 6.95 71.64
CA LEU A 304 -25.61 6.88 71.74
C LEU A 304 -25.10 5.44 71.62
N ALA A 305 -25.80 4.45 72.18
CA ALA A 305 -25.46 3.05 72.01
C ALA A 305 -25.60 2.59 70.55
N ASN A 306 -26.69 2.99 69.88
CA ASN A 306 -26.91 2.72 68.45
C ASN A 306 -25.85 3.40 67.59
N GLU A 307 -25.48 4.65 67.89
CA GLU A 307 -24.39 5.38 67.21
C GLU A 307 -23.04 4.66 67.38
N VAL A 308 -22.71 4.17 68.58
CA VAL A 308 -21.50 3.38 68.81
C VAL A 308 -21.48 2.11 67.96
N MET A 309 -22.61 1.40 67.86
CA MET A 309 -22.72 0.21 66.99
C MET A 309 -22.54 0.56 65.50
N LEU A 310 -23.17 1.66 65.06
CA LEU A 310 -23.05 2.15 63.68
C LEU A 310 -21.60 2.49 63.31
N ILE A 311 -20.88 3.17 64.21
CA ILE A 311 -19.47 3.54 64.01
C ILE A 311 -18.59 2.31 63.90
N ASN A 312 -18.79 1.32 64.76
CA ASN A 312 -18.01 0.08 64.71
C ASN A 312 -18.24 -0.66 63.39
N ARG A 313 -19.48 -0.73 62.92
CA ARG A 313 -19.82 -1.30 61.61
C ARG A 313 -19.14 -0.53 60.46
N LEU A 314 -19.09 0.80 60.54
CA LEU A 314 -18.38 1.64 59.56
C LEU A 314 -16.86 1.44 59.60
N LYS A 315 -16.27 1.30 60.78
CA LYS A 315 -14.84 0.98 60.96
C LYS A 315 -14.49 -0.38 60.38
N GLU A 316 -15.34 -1.39 60.59
CA GLU A 316 -15.15 -2.72 60.01
C GLU A 316 -15.16 -2.66 58.48
N LEU A 317 -16.07 -1.89 57.89
CA LEU A 317 -16.12 -1.66 56.44
C LEU A 317 -14.90 -0.89 55.91
N GLU A 318 -14.38 0.09 56.65
CA GLU A 318 -13.14 0.79 56.29
C GLU A 318 -11.91 -0.12 56.36
N LEU A 319 -11.84 -0.96 57.40
CA LEU A 319 -10.78 -1.97 57.59
C LEU A 319 -10.81 -3.06 56.51
N GLN A 320 -11.99 -3.34 55.94
CA GLN A 320 -12.20 -4.29 54.84
C GLN A 320 -12.10 -3.63 53.46
N GLU A 321 -10.96 -3.04 53.10
CA GLU A 321 -10.54 -2.84 51.68
C GLU A 321 -11.02 -1.57 50.94
N MET A 322 -11.70 -0.64 51.60
CA MET A 322 -12.26 0.55 50.94
C MET A 322 -11.24 1.60 50.47
N LEU A 323 -10.03 1.63 51.04
CA LEU A 323 -9.11 2.75 50.90
C LEU A 323 -7.73 2.33 50.36
N ASP A 324 -7.48 2.69 49.11
CA ASP A 324 -6.22 2.42 48.40
C ASP A 324 -5.04 3.29 48.89
N SER A 325 -5.35 4.51 49.37
CA SER A 325 -4.35 5.50 49.77
C SER A 325 -4.12 5.48 51.28
N GLU A 326 -2.91 5.10 51.70
CA GLU A 326 -2.52 5.01 53.12
C GLU A 326 -2.80 6.31 53.90
N THR A 327 -2.51 7.46 53.30
CA THR A 327 -2.72 8.78 53.92
C THR A 327 -4.20 9.07 54.18
N LYS A 328 -5.04 8.88 53.16
CA LYS A 328 -6.51 9.07 53.27
C LYS A 328 -7.13 8.05 54.23
N ARG A 329 -6.59 6.82 54.26
CA ARG A 329 -6.99 5.79 55.23
C ARG A 329 -6.71 6.24 56.66
N MET A 330 -5.51 6.76 56.92
CA MET A 330 -5.19 7.31 58.25
C MET A 330 -6.08 8.49 58.63
N GLU A 331 -6.35 9.42 57.71
CA GLU A 331 -7.24 10.57 58.00
C GLU A 331 -8.67 10.15 58.34
N VAL A 332 -9.22 9.18 57.61
CA VAL A 332 -10.56 8.63 57.84
C VAL A 332 -10.59 7.85 59.16
N ARG A 333 -9.60 7.00 59.41
CA ARG A 333 -9.45 6.26 60.66
C ARG A 333 -9.37 7.19 61.87
N GLU A 334 -8.53 8.23 61.81
CA GLU A 334 -8.44 9.23 62.87
C GLU A 334 -9.77 9.95 63.09
N SER A 335 -10.51 10.23 62.02
CA SER A 335 -11.82 10.87 62.11
C SER A 335 -12.85 9.94 62.77
N PHE A 336 -12.81 8.64 62.46
CA PHE A 336 -13.61 7.63 63.13
C PHE A 336 -13.24 7.44 64.60
N ASP A 337 -11.95 7.45 64.93
CA ASP A 337 -11.46 7.35 66.31
C ASP A 337 -11.88 8.56 67.13
N LYS A 338 -11.79 9.77 66.56
CA LYS A 338 -12.28 11.01 67.18
C LYS A 338 -13.80 10.96 67.41
N TYR A 339 -14.58 10.53 66.40
CA TYR A 339 -16.03 10.41 66.53
C TYR A 339 -16.41 9.34 67.57
N PHE A 340 -15.77 8.18 67.54
CA PHE A 340 -16.00 7.11 68.51
C PHE A 340 -15.68 7.54 69.94
N ALA A 341 -14.52 8.16 70.17
CA ALA A 341 -14.11 8.64 71.48
C ALA A 341 -15.10 9.68 72.03
N MET A 342 -15.52 10.64 71.19
CA MET A 342 -16.51 11.65 71.56
C MET A 342 -17.87 11.03 71.89
N THR A 343 -18.39 10.12 71.07
CA THR A 343 -19.66 9.43 71.35
C THR A 343 -19.60 8.61 72.64
N LYS A 344 -18.46 7.99 72.94
CA LYS A 344 -18.23 7.28 74.21
C LYS A 344 -18.18 8.21 75.42
N GLU A 345 -17.47 9.33 75.30
CA GLU A 345 -17.41 10.34 76.35
C GLU A 345 -18.81 10.89 76.66
N HIS A 346 -19.60 11.21 75.63
CA HIS A 346 -20.98 11.68 75.80
C HIS A 346 -21.87 10.60 76.42
N GLN A 347 -21.65 9.32 76.09
CA GLN A 347 -22.37 8.20 76.70
C GLN A 347 -22.09 8.07 78.21
N ASP A 348 -20.85 8.28 78.63
CA ASP A 348 -20.47 8.24 80.04
C ASP A 348 -20.93 9.49 80.80
N LEU A 349 -20.90 10.67 80.16
CA LEU A 349 -21.49 11.89 80.71
C LEU A 349 -22.99 11.74 80.90
N GLU A 350 -23.72 11.17 79.93
CA GLU A 350 -25.16 10.96 80.03
C GLU A 350 -25.53 9.93 81.11
N ARG A 351 -24.65 8.96 81.40
CA ARG A 351 -24.83 8.03 82.53
C ARG A 351 -24.76 8.76 83.87
N ARG A 352 -23.79 9.66 84.02
CA ARG A 352 -23.62 10.48 85.24
C ARG A 352 -24.74 11.50 85.41
N THR A 353 -25.21 12.12 84.32
CA THR A 353 -26.36 13.03 84.38
C THR A 353 -27.62 12.26 84.75
N GLU A 354 -27.87 11.07 84.21
CA GLU A 354 -29.02 10.24 84.59
C GLU A 354 -29.01 9.88 86.09
N GLU A 355 -27.83 9.56 86.66
CA GLU A 355 -27.66 9.35 88.10
C GLU A 355 -27.98 10.61 88.91
N HIS A 356 -27.48 11.78 88.48
CA HIS A 356 -27.79 13.06 89.11
C HIS A 356 -29.29 13.42 89.04
N LEU A 357 -29.95 13.13 87.90
CA LEU A 357 -31.38 13.36 87.69
C LEU A 357 -32.27 12.53 88.63
N LYS A 358 -31.76 11.42 89.18
CA LYS A 358 -32.50 10.62 90.18
C LYS A 358 -32.64 11.38 91.51
N CYS A 359 -31.66 12.21 91.87
CA CYS A 359 -31.62 12.99 93.11
C CYS A 359 -32.23 14.39 92.98
N LEU A 360 -32.60 14.83 91.77
CA LEU A 360 -33.10 16.19 91.50
C LEU A 360 -34.49 16.47 92.11
N PHE A 361 -34.70 17.65 92.70
CA PHE A 361 -36.01 18.10 93.18
C PHE A 361 -36.88 18.66 92.05
N ASP A 362 -38.21 18.55 92.19
CA ASP A 362 -39.16 19.01 91.18
C ASP A 362 -39.13 20.54 90.97
N SER A 363 -38.73 21.30 91.99
CA SER A 363 -38.56 22.76 91.94
C SER A 363 -37.40 23.20 91.03
N GLU A 364 -36.37 22.37 90.88
CA GLU A 364 -35.17 22.65 90.08
C GLU A 364 -35.26 22.04 88.68
N ALA A 365 -36.15 21.06 88.48
CA ALA A 365 -36.27 20.28 87.25
C ALA A 365 -36.53 21.11 85.99
N LYS A 366 -37.26 22.24 86.09
CA LYS A 366 -37.51 23.11 84.93
C LYS A 366 -36.24 23.84 84.47
N ALA A 367 -35.51 24.46 85.39
CA ALA A 367 -34.29 25.21 85.09
C ALA A 367 -33.16 24.28 84.60
N VAL A 368 -33.07 23.07 85.18
CA VAL A 368 -32.13 22.05 84.71
C VAL A 368 -32.51 21.54 83.33
N TYR A 369 -33.80 21.34 83.03
CA TYR A 369 -34.27 20.90 81.72
C TYR A 369 -33.92 21.87 80.59
N GLU A 370 -34.16 23.18 80.79
CA GLU A 370 -33.87 24.19 79.77
C GLU A 370 -32.36 24.23 79.44
N LYS A 371 -31.50 24.21 80.48
CA LYS A 371 -30.04 24.16 80.29
C LYS A 371 -29.57 22.87 79.62
N GLN A 372 -30.08 21.73 80.08
CA GLN A 372 -29.67 20.43 79.54
C GLN A 372 -30.12 20.26 78.08
N GLN A 373 -31.27 20.82 77.71
CA GLN A 373 -31.76 20.80 76.34
C GLN A 373 -30.83 21.58 75.38
N GLU A 374 -30.26 22.70 75.82
CA GLU A 374 -29.26 23.43 75.03
C GLU A 374 -27.98 22.62 74.86
N VAL A 375 -27.48 21.99 75.93
CA VAL A 375 -26.30 21.11 75.88
C VAL A 375 -26.52 19.95 74.92
N TRP A 376 -27.64 19.23 75.05
CA TRP A 376 -27.98 18.11 74.16
C TRP A 376 -28.05 18.52 72.69
N LYS A 377 -28.65 19.68 72.38
CA LYS A 377 -28.70 20.19 71.00
C LYS A 377 -27.32 20.54 70.47
N MET A 378 -26.48 21.19 71.27
CA MET A 378 -25.12 21.52 70.87
C MET A 378 -24.31 20.25 70.60
N GLU A 379 -24.34 19.29 71.51
CA GLU A 379 -23.67 18.01 71.32
C GLU A 379 -24.17 17.26 70.08
N GLU A 380 -25.49 17.17 69.90
CA GLU A 380 -26.12 16.53 68.74
C GLU A 380 -25.67 17.17 67.43
N THR A 381 -25.64 18.51 67.36
CA THR A 381 -25.18 19.20 66.14
C THR A 381 -23.71 18.95 65.84
N ILE A 382 -22.85 18.90 66.86
CA ILE A 382 -21.43 18.58 66.71
C ILE A 382 -21.25 17.14 66.23
N ARG A 383 -21.96 16.18 66.84
CA ARG A 383 -21.93 14.76 66.44
C ARG A 383 -22.44 14.57 65.02
N ALA A 384 -23.57 15.18 64.67
CA ALA A 384 -24.16 15.10 63.33
C ALA A 384 -23.24 15.69 62.25
N ASN A 385 -22.59 16.84 62.53
CA ASN A 385 -21.63 17.44 61.62
C ASN A 385 -20.39 16.56 61.40
N LEU A 386 -19.87 15.95 62.47
CA LEU A 386 -18.72 15.05 62.37
C LEU A 386 -19.07 13.77 61.61
N PHE A 387 -20.22 13.16 61.90
CA PHE A 387 -20.73 12.01 61.17
C PHE A 387 -20.89 12.31 59.69
N LYS A 388 -21.57 13.42 59.36
CA LYS A 388 -21.75 13.87 57.97
C LYS A 388 -20.42 14.05 57.26
N LYS A 389 -19.43 14.69 57.89
CA LYS A 389 -18.09 14.87 57.30
C LYS A 389 -17.42 13.54 56.99
N VAL A 390 -17.51 12.56 57.89
CA VAL A 390 -16.95 11.22 57.69
C VAL A 390 -17.65 10.51 56.53
N MET A 391 -18.98 10.55 56.48
CA MET A 391 -19.77 9.93 55.40
C MET A 391 -19.51 10.58 54.04
N ASP A 392 -19.47 11.92 53.97
CA ASP A 392 -19.17 12.65 52.74
C ASP A 392 -17.75 12.33 52.23
N THR A 393 -16.78 12.17 53.14
CA THR A 393 -15.40 11.79 52.80
C THR A 393 -15.34 10.38 52.21
N LEU A 394 -16.00 9.41 52.83
CA LEU A 394 -16.06 8.03 52.33
C LEU A 394 -16.75 7.94 50.96
N LYS A 395 -17.90 8.61 50.81
CA LYS A 395 -18.62 8.66 49.53
C LYS A 395 -17.76 9.23 48.41
N SER A 396 -17.14 10.40 48.66
CA SER A 396 -16.28 11.04 47.68
C SER A 396 -15.14 10.14 47.24
N GLN A 397 -14.57 9.35 48.15
CA GLN A 397 -13.48 8.42 47.84
C GLN A 397 -13.94 7.23 46.98
N ILE A 398 -15.11 6.66 47.27
CA ILE A 398 -15.67 5.58 46.46
C ILE A 398 -16.06 6.10 45.08
N GLU A 399 -16.67 7.27 45.00
CA GLU A 399 -16.97 7.93 43.73
C GLU A 399 -15.69 8.19 42.93
N GLU A 400 -14.61 8.63 43.58
CA GLU A 400 -13.29 8.79 42.94
C GLU A 400 -12.75 7.45 42.44
N LYS A 401 -12.87 6.37 43.22
CA LYS A 401 -12.43 5.01 42.83
C LYS A 401 -13.23 4.47 41.65
N VAL A 402 -14.56 4.59 41.68
CA VAL A 402 -15.45 4.24 40.56
C VAL A 402 -15.13 5.07 39.32
N ALA A 403 -14.87 6.38 39.46
CA ALA A 403 -14.50 7.24 38.35
C ALA A 403 -13.16 6.83 37.72
N ARG A 404 -12.14 6.53 38.54
CA ARG A 404 -10.83 6.04 38.08
C ARG A 404 -10.97 4.68 37.38
N ASN A 405 -11.75 3.76 37.93
CA ASN A 405 -12.02 2.46 37.31
C ASN A 405 -12.70 2.65 35.95
N LYS A 406 -13.76 3.46 35.87
CA LYS A 406 -14.44 3.77 34.60
C LYS A 406 -13.51 4.40 33.56
N GLU A 407 -12.58 5.25 33.97
CA GLU A 407 -11.60 5.82 33.04
C GLU A 407 -10.60 4.76 32.54
N ARG A 408 -10.12 3.87 33.42
CA ARG A 408 -9.30 2.72 33.02
C ARG A 408 -10.05 1.79 32.06
N GLN A 409 -11.32 1.49 32.33
CA GLN A 409 -12.16 0.70 31.43
C GLN A 409 -12.29 1.35 30.05
N LYS A 410 -12.53 2.67 29.99
CA LYS A 410 -12.57 3.41 28.72
C LYS A 410 -11.24 3.37 27.98
N GLN A 411 -10.11 3.46 28.68
CA GLN A 411 -8.81 3.37 28.05
C GLN A 411 -8.56 1.98 27.47
N ILE A 412 -8.88 0.92 28.21
CA ILE A 412 -8.80 -0.45 27.70
C ILE A 412 -9.70 -0.63 26.49
N GLU A 413 -10.93 -0.10 26.50
CA GLU A 413 -11.83 -0.20 25.35
C GLU A 413 -11.27 0.52 24.11
N LYS A 414 -10.65 1.70 24.28
CA LYS A 414 -9.95 2.40 23.19
C LYS A 414 -8.79 1.56 22.64
N ASP A 415 -7.97 1.00 23.53
CA ASP A 415 -6.86 0.12 23.16
C ASP A 415 -7.40 -1.10 22.39
N LYS A 416 -8.46 -1.76 22.88
CA LYS A 416 -9.10 -2.89 22.20
C LYS A 416 -9.59 -2.54 20.80
N ILE A 417 -10.22 -1.38 20.61
CA ILE A 417 -10.65 -0.91 19.29
C ILE A 417 -9.46 -0.71 18.36
N GLU A 418 -8.36 -0.13 18.86
CA GLU A 418 -7.14 0.03 18.08
C GLU A 418 -6.52 -1.32 17.69
N MET A 419 -6.45 -2.27 18.63
CA MET A 419 -5.97 -3.64 18.37
C MET A 419 -6.85 -4.36 17.35
N MET A 420 -8.18 -4.28 17.48
CA MET A 420 -9.12 -4.85 16.49
C MET A 420 -8.92 -4.24 15.11
N ARG A 421 -8.67 -2.93 15.00
CA ARG A 421 -8.35 -2.29 13.72
C ARG A 421 -7.05 -2.85 13.12
N LYS A 422 -5.99 -2.97 13.93
CA LYS A 422 -4.71 -3.56 13.46
C LYS A 422 -4.89 -5.00 13.01
N ILE A 423 -5.64 -5.82 13.75
CA ILE A 423 -5.96 -7.21 13.37
C ILE A 423 -6.71 -7.24 12.03
N GLN A 424 -7.68 -6.34 11.81
CA GLN A 424 -8.38 -6.21 10.53
C GLN A 424 -7.43 -5.82 9.39
N GLU A 425 -6.51 -4.89 9.63
CA GLU A 425 -5.49 -4.48 8.64
C GLU A 425 -4.59 -5.64 8.26
N TYR A 426 -4.07 -6.40 9.24
CA TYR A 426 -3.27 -7.59 8.97
C TYR A 426 -4.05 -8.69 8.24
N ASN A 427 -5.32 -8.93 8.60
CA ASN A 427 -6.17 -9.88 7.87
C ASN A 427 -6.37 -9.45 6.41
N GLN A 428 -6.59 -8.15 6.16
CA GLN A 428 -6.68 -7.63 4.79
C GLN A 428 -5.37 -7.79 4.02
N GLU A 429 -4.22 -7.63 4.67
CA GLU A 429 -2.92 -7.90 4.04
C GLU A 429 -2.72 -9.38 3.71
N VAL A 430 -3.15 -10.28 4.60
CA VAL A 430 -3.15 -11.72 4.33
C VAL A 430 -4.04 -12.05 3.14
N ASP A 431 -5.25 -11.49 3.07
CA ASP A 431 -6.17 -11.68 1.94
C ASP A 431 -5.60 -11.13 0.63
N LYS A 432 -4.93 -9.97 0.66
CA LYS A 432 -4.26 -9.41 -0.53
C LYS A 432 -3.15 -10.32 -1.02
N LEU A 433 -2.30 -10.82 -0.13
CA LEU A 433 -1.23 -11.76 -0.51
C LEU A 433 -1.79 -13.07 -1.06
N ALA A 434 -2.90 -13.57 -0.51
CA ALA A 434 -3.57 -14.75 -1.05
C ALA A 434 -4.10 -14.51 -2.47
N LYS A 435 -4.66 -13.33 -2.75
CA LYS A 435 -5.11 -12.95 -4.10
C LYS A 435 -3.93 -12.80 -5.08
N GLU A 436 -2.86 -12.12 -4.67
CA GLU A 436 -1.65 -11.98 -5.51
C GLU A 436 -1.03 -13.34 -5.87
N GLU A 437 -1.05 -14.30 -4.93
CA GLU A 437 -0.60 -15.66 -5.19
C GLU A 437 -1.52 -16.39 -6.18
N GLU A 438 -2.85 -16.26 -6.02
CA GLU A 438 -3.82 -16.88 -6.93
C GLU A 438 -3.75 -16.28 -8.34
N GLU A 439 -3.62 -14.96 -8.46
CA GLU A 439 -3.43 -14.28 -9.75
C GLU A 439 -2.15 -14.76 -10.45
N LYS A 440 -1.05 -14.91 -9.71
CA LYS A 440 0.18 -15.44 -10.28
C LYS A 440 0.05 -16.89 -10.72
N LYS A 441 -0.60 -17.75 -9.92
CA LYS A 441 -0.90 -19.14 -10.31
C LYS A 441 -1.79 -19.19 -11.55
N HIS A 442 -2.78 -18.31 -11.65
CA HIS A 442 -3.62 -18.18 -12.82
C HIS A 442 -2.82 -17.80 -14.06
N THR A 443 -2.00 -16.73 -13.99
CA THR A 443 -1.16 -16.30 -15.11
C THR A 443 -0.15 -17.38 -15.52
N ALA A 444 0.45 -18.09 -14.56
CA ALA A 444 1.35 -19.20 -14.85
C ALA A 444 0.62 -20.34 -15.58
N LYS A 445 -0.61 -20.65 -15.16
CA LYS A 445 -1.45 -21.65 -15.82
C LYS A 445 -1.84 -21.24 -17.24
N GLU A 446 -2.23 -19.98 -17.45
CA GLU A 446 -2.53 -19.44 -18.78
C GLU A 446 -1.31 -19.52 -19.71
N MET A 447 -0.12 -19.16 -19.23
CA MET A 447 1.11 -19.28 -20.00
C MET A 447 1.43 -20.73 -20.41
N ILE A 448 1.20 -21.69 -19.51
CA ILE A 448 1.36 -23.12 -19.81
C ILE A 448 0.32 -23.57 -20.86
N ASP A 449 -0.94 -23.18 -20.69
CA ASP A 449 -2.02 -23.54 -21.63
C ASP A 449 -1.76 -22.94 -23.03
N ASP A 450 -1.25 -21.71 -23.12
CA ASP A 450 -0.85 -21.05 -24.36
C ASP A 450 0.33 -21.77 -25.03
N ASP A 451 1.36 -22.19 -24.27
CA ASP A 451 2.49 -22.96 -24.82
C ASP A 451 2.03 -24.33 -25.33
N VAL A 452 1.12 -25.00 -24.61
CA VAL A 452 0.51 -26.26 -25.06
C VAL A 452 -0.33 -26.05 -26.33
N MET A 453 -1.11 -24.97 -26.43
CA MET A 453 -1.84 -24.62 -27.66
C MET A 453 -0.89 -24.34 -28.82
N LEU A 454 0.18 -23.57 -28.61
CA LEU A 454 1.16 -23.28 -29.66
C LEU A 454 1.87 -24.56 -30.12
N ASN A 455 2.25 -25.43 -29.19
CA ASN A 455 2.88 -26.72 -29.48
C ASN A 455 1.92 -27.68 -30.22
N THR A 456 0.63 -27.67 -29.90
CA THR A 456 -0.36 -28.50 -30.62
C THR A 456 -0.67 -27.96 -32.01
N LEU A 457 -0.75 -26.63 -32.19
CA LEU A 457 -0.93 -25.99 -33.50
C LEU A 457 0.28 -26.22 -34.41
N THR A 458 1.50 -26.08 -33.89
CA THR A 458 2.73 -26.34 -34.66
C THR A 458 2.84 -27.81 -35.08
N LYS A 459 2.52 -28.76 -34.19
CA LYS A 459 2.43 -30.19 -34.55
C LYS A 459 1.41 -30.44 -35.66
N LYS A 460 0.19 -29.91 -35.55
CA LYS A 460 -0.85 -30.02 -36.60
C LYS A 460 -0.39 -29.41 -37.93
N HIS A 461 0.30 -28.27 -37.88
CA HIS A 461 0.84 -27.63 -39.09
C HIS A 461 1.90 -28.50 -39.77
N GLN A 462 2.83 -29.08 -38.99
CA GLN A 462 3.83 -30.01 -39.50
C GLN A 462 3.20 -31.27 -40.08
N GLU A 463 2.20 -31.85 -39.43
CA GLU A 463 1.43 -32.98 -39.96
C GLU A 463 0.74 -32.63 -41.29
N ASN A 464 0.14 -31.44 -41.39
CA ASN A 464 -0.47 -30.96 -42.63
C ASN A 464 0.54 -30.76 -43.77
N ILE A 465 1.74 -30.27 -43.47
CA ILE A 465 2.82 -30.18 -44.48
C ILE A 465 3.22 -31.58 -44.94
N ARG A 466 3.46 -32.51 -44.01
CA ARG A 466 3.79 -33.90 -44.35
C ARG A 466 2.71 -34.57 -45.21
N LEU A 467 1.44 -34.34 -44.88
CA LEU A 467 0.30 -34.83 -45.66
C LEU A 467 0.30 -34.25 -47.09
N LYS A 468 0.61 -32.95 -47.26
CA LYS A 468 0.74 -32.34 -48.59
C LYS A 468 1.91 -32.91 -49.38
N GLU A 469 3.07 -33.10 -48.76
CA GLU A 469 4.24 -33.71 -49.41
C GLU A 469 3.95 -35.14 -49.87
N ILE A 470 3.28 -35.94 -49.03
CA ILE A 470 2.84 -37.30 -49.40
C ILE A 470 1.86 -37.25 -50.57
N ASN A 471 0.88 -36.34 -50.57
CA ASN A 471 -0.05 -36.18 -51.68
C ASN A 471 0.65 -35.76 -52.98
N GLU A 472 1.61 -34.84 -52.91
CA GLU A 472 2.40 -34.44 -54.08
C GLU A 472 3.28 -35.57 -54.61
N GLN A 473 3.82 -36.42 -53.73
CA GLN A 473 4.55 -37.62 -54.15
C GLN A 473 3.63 -38.62 -54.83
N LEU A 474 2.43 -38.86 -54.27
CA LEU A 474 1.42 -39.71 -54.89
C LEU A 474 0.98 -39.18 -56.26
N ASP A 475 0.81 -37.87 -56.42
CA ASP A 475 0.46 -37.26 -57.71
C ASP A 475 1.60 -37.34 -58.74
N ARG A 476 2.86 -37.29 -58.30
CA ARG A 476 4.02 -37.54 -59.18
C ARG A 476 4.04 -38.99 -59.65
N ILE A 477 3.85 -39.95 -58.73
CA ILE A 477 3.78 -41.38 -59.05
C ILE A 477 2.64 -41.64 -60.04
N LYS A 478 1.44 -41.09 -59.82
CA LYS A 478 0.32 -41.21 -60.76
C LYS A 478 0.65 -40.69 -62.16
N LYS A 479 1.31 -39.52 -62.26
CA LYS A 479 1.73 -38.97 -63.56
C LYS A 479 2.79 -39.82 -64.25
N GLU A 480 3.68 -40.45 -63.49
CA GLU A 480 4.65 -41.40 -64.02
C GLU A 480 3.99 -42.71 -64.46
N GLU A 481 3.03 -43.23 -63.70
CA GLU A 481 2.19 -44.37 -64.08
C GLU A 481 1.38 -44.09 -65.35
N GLU A 482 0.75 -42.92 -65.47
CA GLU A 482 0.02 -42.48 -66.68
C GLU A 482 0.96 -42.41 -67.90
N ARG A 483 2.18 -41.87 -67.74
CA ARG A 483 3.19 -41.86 -68.82
C ARG A 483 3.61 -43.26 -69.23
N LEU A 484 3.85 -44.15 -68.26
CA LEU A 484 4.20 -45.55 -68.53
C LEU A 484 3.04 -46.29 -69.20
N GLN A 485 1.79 -46.04 -68.80
CA GLN A 485 0.60 -46.58 -69.45
C GLN A 485 0.48 -46.09 -70.91
N GLU A 486 0.72 -44.81 -71.17
CA GLU A 486 0.75 -44.27 -72.53
C GLU A 486 1.87 -44.88 -73.39
N GLU A 487 3.04 -45.14 -72.82
CA GLU A 487 4.15 -45.83 -73.50
C GLU A 487 3.82 -47.30 -73.80
N ILE A 488 3.20 -48.02 -72.86
CA ILE A 488 2.72 -49.39 -73.06
C ILE A 488 1.64 -49.45 -74.17
N LEU A 489 0.72 -48.49 -74.19
CA LEU A 489 -0.31 -48.37 -75.24
C LEU A 489 0.29 -48.07 -76.62
N LYS A 490 1.37 -47.30 -76.67
CA LYS A 490 2.14 -47.06 -77.92
C LYS A 490 2.91 -48.30 -78.37
N MET A 491 3.43 -49.10 -77.43
CA MET A 491 4.11 -50.36 -77.72
C MET A 491 3.15 -51.44 -78.23
N GLN A 492 1.90 -51.49 -77.76
CA GLN A 492 0.87 -52.44 -78.21
C GLN A 492 0.24 -52.09 -79.58
N ARG A 493 0.50 -50.89 -80.12
CA ARG A 493 0.03 -50.45 -81.45
C ARG A 493 1.07 -50.62 -82.57
N LYS A 494 2.26 -51.12 -82.24
CA LYS A 494 3.24 -51.65 -83.19
C LYS A 494 3.12 -53.17 -83.21
#